data_AF-A0A962GZ04-F1
#
_entry.id   AF-A0A962GZ04-F1
#
_cell.length_a   1.000
_cell.length_b   1.000
_cell.length_c   1.000
_cell.angle_alpha   90.00
_cell.angle_beta   90.00
_cell.angle_gamma   90.00
#
_symmetry.space_group_name_H-M   'P 1'
#
loop_
_entity.id
_entity.type
_entity.pdbx_description
1 polymer ?
#
loop_
_entity_poly.entity_id
_entity_poly.type
_entity_poly.pdbx_seq_one_letter_code
_entity_poly.pdbx_strand_id
1 'polypeptide(L)'
;MPAGPPRYEVLLTPGAEQDLESIHDHIAEFDSPANAEHVLDELMKAVQRLAEFPERGSHPKELAALGIKDYRQTAFKPYRLIYRIFGNRVVIYLIVDGRRDLQSVLARRLLGG
;
A
#
# COMPACT_ATOMS: atom_id res chain seq x y z
N MET A 1 18.88 18.97 6.90
CA MET A 1 19.62 18.19 5.88
C MET A 1 18.62 17.77 4.82
N PRO A 2 18.78 18.11 3.53
CA PRO A 2 17.94 17.50 2.52
C PRO A 2 18.27 16.00 2.47
N ALA A 3 17.26 15.14 2.43
CA ALA A 3 17.44 13.72 2.16
C ALA A 3 18.17 13.58 0.82
N GLY A 4 19.17 12.69 0.75
CA GLY A 4 19.81 12.35 -0.51
C GLY A 4 18.81 11.84 -1.55
N PRO A 5 19.21 11.66 -2.82
CA PRO A 5 18.31 11.12 -3.83
C PRO A 5 17.68 9.79 -3.35
N PRO A 6 16.41 9.52 -3.68
CA PRO A 6 15.72 8.32 -3.24
C PRO A 6 16.52 7.08 -3.60
N ARG A 7 16.74 6.21 -2.62
CA ARG A 7 17.58 5.02 -2.78
C ARG A 7 16.88 3.93 -3.59
N TYR A 8 15.54 3.96 -3.61
CA TYR A 8 14.70 3.01 -4.31
C TYR A 8 13.69 3.71 -5.24
N GLU A 9 13.47 3.13 -6.42
CA GLU A 9 12.37 3.46 -7.31
C GLU A 9 11.10 2.76 -6.81
N VAL A 10 10.02 3.51 -6.56
CA VAL A 10 8.75 2.94 -6.09
C VAL A 10 7.74 2.90 -7.23
N LEU A 11 7.20 1.73 -7.50
CA LEU A 11 6.26 1.44 -8.58
C LEU A 11 4.96 0.89 -8.00
N LEU A 12 3.82 1.32 -8.53
CA LEU A 12 2.51 0.74 -8.23
C LEU A 12 2.14 -0.23 -9.35
N THR A 13 1.56 -1.37 -9.00
CA THR A 13 0.87 -2.19 -9.99
C THR A 13 -0.44 -1.50 -10.39
N PRO A 14 -1.02 -1.82 -11.56
CA PRO A 14 -2.35 -1.30 -11.93
C PRO A 14 -3.42 -1.58 -10.88
N GLY A 15 -3.34 -2.74 -10.21
CA GLY A 15 -4.21 -3.05 -9.08
C GLY A 15 -3.99 -2.12 -7.89
N ALA A 16 -2.75 -1.76 -7.54
CA ALA A 16 -2.49 -0.83 -6.46
C ALA A 16 -2.95 0.60 -6.79
N GLU A 17 -2.89 1.02 -8.06
CA GLU A 17 -3.44 2.30 -8.51
C GLU A 17 -4.97 2.30 -8.36
N GLN A 18 -5.64 1.23 -8.80
CA GLN A 18 -7.08 1.08 -8.65
C GLN A 18 -7.53 1.02 -7.18
N ASP A 19 -6.70 0.49 -6.28
CA ASP A 19 -6.96 0.57 -4.84
C ASP A 19 -6.99 2.01 -4.34
N LEU A 20 -6.04 2.86 -4.78
CA LEU A 20 -6.02 4.28 -4.39
C LEU A 20 -7.27 5.00 -4.85
N GLU A 21 -7.64 4.80 -6.11
CA GLU A 21 -8.86 5.37 -6.70
C GLU A 21 -10.10 4.91 -5.93
N SER A 22 -10.23 3.60 -5.69
CA SER A 22 -11.36 3.04 -4.95
C SER A 22 -11.45 3.54 -3.51
N ILE A 23 -10.30 3.74 -2.83
CA ILE A 23 -10.24 4.29 -1.48
C ILE A 23 -10.68 5.75 -1.50
N HIS A 24 -10.12 6.54 -2.43
CA HIS A 24 -10.44 7.96 -2.57
C HIS A 24 -11.93 8.16 -2.85
N ASP A 25 -12.48 7.50 -3.87
CA ASP A 25 -13.88 7.64 -4.27
C ASP A 25 -14.83 7.23 -3.15
N HIS A 26 -14.51 6.14 -2.44
CA HIS A 26 -15.31 5.71 -1.30
C HIS A 26 -15.34 6.74 -0.17
N ILE A 27 -14.20 7.37 0.16
CA ILE A 27 -14.17 8.41 1.21
C ILE A 27 -14.89 9.67 0.72
N ALA A 28 -14.70 10.04 -0.55
CA ALA A 28 -15.33 11.23 -1.13
C ALA A 28 -16.86 11.10 -1.15
N GLU A 29 -17.38 9.90 -1.43
CA GLU A 29 -18.81 9.60 -1.47
C GLU A 29 -19.44 9.49 -0.08
N PHE A 30 -18.78 8.78 0.86
CA PHE A 30 -19.39 8.40 2.15
C PHE A 30 -18.95 9.24 3.35
N ASP A 31 -17.93 10.09 3.20
CA ASP A 31 -17.43 11.00 4.25
C ASP A 31 -17.36 12.44 3.72
N SER A 32 -16.29 12.78 3.02
CA SER A 32 -16.10 14.11 2.42
C SER A 32 -14.93 14.13 1.44
N PRO A 33 -15.00 14.96 0.36
CA PRO A 33 -13.90 15.13 -0.57
C PRO A 33 -12.60 15.62 0.09
N ALA A 34 -12.70 16.49 1.09
CA ALA A 34 -11.55 17.00 1.83
C ALA A 34 -10.83 15.89 2.60
N ASN A 35 -11.57 14.94 3.20
CA ASN A 35 -10.96 13.80 3.87
C ASN A 35 -10.36 12.80 2.86
N ALA A 36 -10.98 12.63 1.69
CA ALA A 36 -10.45 11.78 0.63
C ALA A 36 -9.07 12.27 0.15
N GLU A 37 -8.94 13.57 -0.11
CA GLU A 37 -7.66 14.20 -0.47
C GLU A 37 -6.62 14.04 0.64
N HIS A 38 -7.01 14.30 1.90
CA HIS A 38 -6.12 14.14 3.05
C HIS A 38 -5.58 12.71 3.17
N VAL A 39 -6.42 11.71 2.99
CA VAL A 39 -6.02 10.30 3.03
C VAL A 39 -5.10 9.94 1.86
N LEU A 40 -5.39 10.44 0.65
CA LEU A 40 -4.54 10.24 -0.52
C LEU A 40 -3.14 10.82 -0.29
N ASP A 41 -3.06 12.05 0.22
CA ASP A 41 -1.79 12.70 0.58
C ASP A 41 -0.96 11.88 1.57
N GLU A 42 -1.60 11.36 2.63
CA GLU A 42 -0.91 10.56 3.63
C GLU A 42 -0.45 9.19 3.09
N LEU A 43 -1.23 8.57 2.21
CA LEU A 43 -0.83 7.37 1.48
C LEU A 43 0.38 7.67 0.58
N MET A 44 0.38 8.78 -0.15
CA MET A 44 1.51 9.19 -0.99
C MET A 44 2.76 9.49 -0.16
N LYS A 45 2.64 10.10 1.03
CA LYS A 45 3.76 10.23 1.98
C LYS A 45 4.27 8.88 2.47
N ALA A 46 3.41 7.88 2.62
CA ALA A 46 3.84 6.53 2.97
C ALA A 46 4.60 5.86 1.81
N VAL A 47 4.15 6.04 0.57
CA VAL A 47 4.85 5.60 -0.65
C VAL A 47 6.23 6.25 -0.76
N GLN A 48 6.34 7.56 -0.56
CA GLN A 48 7.61 8.28 -0.60
C GLN A 48 8.61 7.76 0.46
N ARG A 49 8.14 7.45 1.67
CA ARG A 49 8.99 6.87 2.72
C ARG A 49 9.58 5.50 2.33
N LEU A 50 8.91 4.75 1.45
CA LEU A 50 9.45 3.49 0.92
C LEU A 50 10.61 3.70 -0.05
N ALA A 51 10.74 4.87 -0.67
CA ALA A 51 11.88 5.19 -1.52
C ALA A 51 13.18 5.31 -0.72
N GLU A 52 13.08 5.62 0.59
CA GLU A 52 14.23 5.77 1.49
C GLU A 52 14.47 4.52 2.34
N PHE A 53 13.41 3.95 2.92
CA PHE A 53 13.54 2.89 3.95
C PHE A 53 12.59 1.69 3.75
N PRO A 54 12.60 1.01 2.59
CA PRO A 54 11.66 -0.08 2.33
C PRO A 54 11.93 -1.33 3.19
N GLU A 55 13.15 -1.52 3.69
CA GLU A 55 13.47 -2.68 4.53
C GLU A 55 12.87 -2.60 5.95
N ARG A 56 12.40 -1.41 6.37
CA ARG A 56 11.74 -1.22 7.67
C ARG A 56 10.34 -1.81 7.73
N GLY A 57 9.75 -2.17 6.60
CA GLY A 57 8.44 -2.83 6.56
C GLY A 57 8.48 -4.18 7.25
N SER A 58 7.44 -4.44 8.05
CA SER A 58 7.21 -5.76 8.67
C SER A 58 6.68 -6.76 7.64
N HIS A 59 6.76 -8.06 7.90
CA HIS A 59 6.11 -9.06 7.06
C HIS A 59 4.62 -9.14 7.42
N PRO A 60 3.68 -9.20 6.45
CA PRO A 60 2.27 -9.49 6.73
C PRO A 60 2.16 -10.81 7.48
N LYS A 61 1.47 -10.82 8.63
CA LYS A 61 1.39 -12.01 9.49
C LYS A 61 0.70 -13.18 8.77
N GLU A 62 -0.28 -12.85 7.95
CA GLU A 62 -1.07 -13.75 7.13
C GLU A 62 -0.19 -14.52 6.14
N LEU A 63 0.76 -13.84 5.50
CA LEU A 63 1.70 -14.45 4.55
C LEU A 63 2.86 -15.14 5.28
N ALA A 64 3.36 -14.53 6.36
CA ALA A 64 4.44 -15.09 7.15
C ALA A 64 4.05 -16.44 7.79
N ALA A 65 2.79 -16.59 8.21
CA ALA A 65 2.25 -17.85 8.72
C ALA A 65 2.26 -19.00 7.69
N LEU A 66 2.24 -18.66 6.39
CA LEU A 66 2.35 -19.60 5.27
C LEU A 66 3.80 -19.81 4.81
N GLY A 67 4.78 -19.26 5.52
CA GLY A 67 6.20 -19.31 5.14
C GLY A 67 6.60 -18.34 4.02
N ILE A 68 5.68 -17.49 3.55
CA ILE A 68 5.94 -16.53 2.47
C ILE A 68 6.56 -15.26 3.07
N LYS A 69 7.84 -15.00 2.74
CA LYS A 69 8.62 -13.89 3.31
C LYS A 69 9.05 -12.82 2.29
N ASP A 70 8.70 -13.00 1.02
CA ASP A 70 9.05 -12.03 -0.03
C ASP A 70 8.28 -10.71 0.09
N TYR A 71 7.17 -10.71 0.83
CA TYR A 71 6.28 -9.56 0.98
C TYR A 71 6.53 -8.82 2.30
N ARG A 72 6.49 -7.50 2.19
CA ARG A 72 6.57 -6.56 3.31
C ARG A 72 5.32 -5.69 3.33
N GLN A 73 5.04 -5.11 4.47
CA GLN A 73 3.99 -4.14 4.68
C GLN A 73 4.48 -2.93 5.47
N THR A 74 3.93 -1.78 5.11
CA THR A 74 3.92 -0.57 5.93
C THR A 74 2.47 -0.15 6.18
N ALA A 75 2.24 0.60 7.25
CA ALA A 75 0.89 0.99 7.66
C ALA A 75 0.79 2.52 7.78
N PHE A 76 -0.26 3.06 7.19
CA PHE A 76 -0.81 4.38 7.51
C PHE A 76 -2.24 4.12 7.98
N LYS A 77 -2.46 4.02 9.29
CA LYS A 77 -3.73 3.49 9.82
C LYS A 77 -4.95 4.27 9.28
N PRO A 78 -6.01 3.58 8.87
CA PRO A 78 -6.18 2.13 8.93
C PRO A 78 -5.54 1.36 7.76
N TYR A 79 -5.00 2.03 6.75
CA TYR A 79 -4.48 1.44 5.53
C TYR A 79 -3.12 0.72 5.67
N ARG A 80 -2.94 -0.31 4.85
CA ARG A 80 -1.73 -1.12 4.71
C ARG A 80 -1.31 -1.14 3.25
N LEU A 81 -0.03 -0.90 3.00
CA LEU A 81 0.59 -1.05 1.68
C LEU A 81 1.41 -2.34 1.71
N ILE A 82 1.08 -3.30 0.85
CA ILE A 82 1.83 -4.55 0.70
C ILE A 82 2.70 -4.48 -0.55
N TYR A 83 4.00 -4.74 -0.37
CA TYR A 83 5.00 -4.55 -1.42
C TYR A 83 6.11 -5.62 -1.36
N ARG A 84 6.91 -5.65 -2.42
CA ARG A 84 8.15 -6.45 -2.50
C ARG A 84 9.31 -5.53 -2.89
N ILE A 85 10.52 -5.94 -2.52
CA ILE A 85 11.77 -5.26 -2.89
C ILE A 85 12.50 -6.12 -3.92
N PHE A 86 12.86 -5.52 -5.06
CA PHE A 86 13.63 -6.16 -6.14
C PHE A 86 14.84 -5.29 -6.49
N GLY A 87 16.02 -5.63 -5.94
CA GLY A 87 17.20 -4.78 -6.10
C GLY A 87 16.94 -3.38 -5.55
N ASN A 88 16.95 -2.36 -6.41
CA ASN A 88 16.64 -0.97 -6.07
C ASN A 88 15.19 -0.56 -6.38
N ARG A 89 14.29 -1.52 -6.60
CA ARG A 89 12.87 -1.26 -6.87
C ARG A 89 11.97 -1.74 -5.75
N VAL A 90 10.95 -0.96 -5.43
CA VAL A 90 9.86 -1.32 -4.53
C VAL A 90 8.59 -1.39 -5.36
N VAL A 91 7.97 -2.56 -5.43
CA VAL A 91 6.72 -2.74 -6.16
C VAL A 91 5.59 -2.93 -5.17
N ILE A 92 4.65 -1.99 -5.14
CA ILE A 92 3.44 -2.02 -4.32
C ILE A 92 2.38 -2.79 -5.09
N TYR A 93 1.90 -3.88 -4.51
CA TYR A 93 0.92 -4.78 -5.13
C TYR A 93 -0.51 -4.50 -4.69
N LEU A 94 -0.67 -3.98 -3.47
CA LEU A 94 -1.95 -3.88 -2.81
C LEU A 94 -1.94 -2.74 -1.80
N ILE A 95 -2.99 -1.93 -1.82
CA ILE A 95 -3.28 -0.89 -0.81
C ILE A 95 -4.66 -1.17 -0.25
N VAL A 96 -4.74 -1.55 1.03
CA VAL A 96 -6.01 -1.95 1.64
C VAL A 96 -6.27 -1.23 2.92
N ASP A 97 -7.54 -0.95 3.18
CA ASP A 97 -8.00 -0.67 4.53
C ASP A 97 -7.76 -1.92 5.40
N GLY A 98 -6.86 -1.80 6.40
CA GLY A 98 -6.53 -2.86 7.33
C GLY A 98 -7.66 -3.25 8.29
N ARG A 99 -8.77 -2.50 8.30
CA ARG A 99 -10.03 -2.92 8.95
C ARG A 99 -10.76 -3.97 8.11
N ARG A 100 -10.54 -4.01 6.80
CA ARG A 100 -11.13 -5.00 5.90
C ARG A 100 -10.31 -6.29 5.95
N ASP A 101 -11.01 -7.43 5.90
CA ASP A 101 -10.38 -8.73 5.84
C ASP A 101 -9.59 -8.89 4.52
N LEU A 102 -8.30 -9.20 4.64
CA LEU A 102 -7.39 -9.30 3.49
C LEU A 102 -7.82 -10.42 2.53
N GLN A 103 -8.34 -11.54 3.06
CA GLN A 103 -8.83 -12.65 2.23
C GLN A 103 -10.03 -12.21 1.39
N SER A 104 -10.96 -11.46 1.97
CA SER A 104 -12.14 -10.92 1.29
C SER A 104 -11.76 -9.93 0.19
N VAL A 105 -10.75 -9.09 0.41
CA VAL A 105 -10.25 -8.16 -0.62
C VAL A 105 -9.60 -8.93 -1.78
N LEU A 106 -8.75 -9.90 -1.47
CA LEU A 106 -8.10 -10.73 -2.50
C LEU A 106 -9.13 -11.57 -3.28
N ALA A 107 -10.12 -12.14 -2.60
CA ALA A 107 -11.20 -12.90 -3.23
C ALA A 107 -12.00 -12.02 -4.21
N ARG A 108 -12.35 -10.79 -3.82
CA ARG A 108 -13.04 -9.85 -4.73
C ARG A 108 -12.20 -9.53 -5.96
N ARG A 109 -10.89 -9.36 -5.82
CA ARG A 109 -9.98 -9.12 -6.95
C ARG A 109 -9.88 -10.30 -7.89
N LEU A 110 -9.83 -11.53 -7.35
CA LEU A 110 -9.71 -12.74 -8.15
C LEU A 110 -11.03 -13.14 -8.84
N LEU A 111 -12.18 -12.76 -8.27
CA LEU A 111 -13.51 -13.13 -8.76
C LEU A 111 -14.22 -12.01 -9.53
N GLY A 112 -13.69 -10.78 -9.52
CA GLY A 112 -14.31 -9.59 -10.11
C GLY A 112 -13.63 -9.07 -11.38
N GLY A 113 -12.92 -9.93 -12.11
CA GLY A 113 -12.27 -9.62 -13.39
C GLY A 113 -13.14 -9.94 -14.60
#